data_AF-A0A946M3J0-F1
#
_entry.id   AF-A0A946M3J0-F1
#
_cell.length_a   1.000
_cell.length_b   1.000
_cell.length_c   1.000
_cell.angle_alpha   90.00
_cell.angle_beta   90.00
_cell.angle_gamma   90.00
#
_symmetry.space_group_name_H-M   'P 1'
#
loop_
_entity.id
_entity.type
_entity.pdbx_description
1 polymer ?
#
loop_
_entity_poly.entity_id
_entity_poly.type
_entity_poly.pdbx_seq_one_letter_code
_entity_poly.pdbx_strand_id
1 'polypeptide(L)'
;MFGLRRSMQAIQEYVALKDGARLDKWSAKFLKKYRSIPQMVPEWSDEVELQWADRLEQAVVERKWEAVGPALRKLGMSCRSCHQDYRALTAAIYRTPKYDQLMVEDSETLEEHSFKEAMKRVTRSMNGFKIAVDDQRLQAATQHLEQFRQRVTDLGSSCVACHKDSAPKARILGAETEALLEELSLKLQGDQKGIGRKLGEVGVVVCARCHAVHRSLSDLTGVLE
;
A
#
# COMPACT_ATOMS: atom_id res chain seq x y z
N MET A 1 -8.91 -2.74 13.50
CA MET A 1 -9.79 -1.55 13.67
C MET A 1 -11.29 -1.81 13.55
N PHE A 2 -11.82 -2.50 12.53
CA PHE A 2 -13.29 -2.76 12.41
C PHE A 2 -13.91 -3.42 13.66
N GLY A 3 -13.17 -4.31 14.33
CA GLY A 3 -13.62 -4.94 15.57
C GLY A 3 -13.76 -3.97 16.76
N LEU A 4 -12.94 -2.93 16.85
CA LEU A 4 -13.04 -1.91 17.90
C LEU A 4 -14.30 -1.08 17.69
N ARG A 5 -14.51 -0.53 16.49
CA ARG A 5 -15.72 0.23 16.13
C ARG A 5 -17.00 -0.56 16.40
N ARG A 6 -17.05 -1.83 15.97
CA ARG A 6 -18.21 -2.70 16.21
C ARG A 6 -18.47 -2.92 17.70
N SER A 7 -17.41 -3.11 18.49
CA SER A 7 -17.56 -3.32 19.93
C SER A 7 -18.02 -2.04 20.64
N MET A 8 -17.55 -0.86 20.23
CA MET A 8 -18.07 0.42 20.75
C MET A 8 -19.57 0.57 20.48
N GLN A 9 -20.01 0.30 19.26
CA GLN A 9 -21.43 0.36 18.91
C GLN A 9 -22.25 -0.64 19.75
N ALA A 10 -21.79 -1.89 19.84
CA ALA A 10 -22.46 -2.91 20.64
C ALA A 10 -22.58 -2.51 22.12
N ILE A 11 -21.53 -1.90 22.70
CA ILE A 11 -21.59 -1.37 24.08
C ILE A 11 -22.70 -0.32 24.21
N GLN A 12 -22.82 0.61 23.26
CA GLN A 12 -23.89 1.61 23.29
C GLN A 12 -25.28 0.98 23.20
N GLU A 13 -25.46 0.02 22.29
CA GLU A 13 -26.72 -0.71 22.11
C GLU A 13 -27.11 -1.46 23.39
N TYR A 14 -26.19 -2.21 24.00
CA TYR A 14 -26.49 -3.02 25.18
C TYR A 14 -26.59 -2.20 26.47
N VAL A 15 -26.00 -1.01 26.55
CA VAL A 15 -26.32 -0.03 27.61
C VAL A 15 -27.76 0.45 27.48
N ALA A 16 -28.21 0.81 26.27
CA ALA A 16 -29.58 1.28 26.04
C ALA A 16 -30.63 0.20 26.36
N LEU A 17 -30.31 -1.06 26.04
CA LEU A 17 -31.14 -2.23 26.35
C LEU A 17 -30.99 -2.74 27.79
N LYS A 18 -30.05 -2.19 28.57
CA LYS A 18 -29.65 -2.70 29.90
C LYS A 18 -29.34 -4.21 29.92
N ASP A 19 -28.76 -4.72 28.85
CA ASP A 19 -28.38 -6.14 28.74
C ASP A 19 -26.95 -6.36 29.25
N GLY A 20 -26.85 -6.75 30.52
CA GLY A 20 -25.56 -6.93 31.19
C GLY A 20 -24.68 -8.02 30.57
N ALA A 21 -25.28 -9.13 30.16
CA ALA A 21 -24.53 -10.28 29.63
C ALA A 21 -23.84 -9.93 28.31
N ARG A 22 -24.56 -9.27 27.39
CA ARG A 22 -23.91 -8.81 26.14
C ARG A 22 -23.02 -7.59 26.36
N LEU A 23 -23.35 -6.69 27.29
CA LEU A 23 -22.47 -5.59 27.65
C LEU A 23 -21.09 -6.11 28.10
N ASP A 24 -21.03 -7.11 28.98
CA ASP A 24 -19.78 -7.71 29.44
C ASP A 24 -18.96 -8.29 28.28
N LYS A 25 -19.60 -9.11 27.45
CA LYS A 25 -18.97 -9.76 26.30
C LYS A 25 -18.33 -8.74 25.36
N TRP A 26 -19.05 -7.68 25.02
CA TRP A 26 -18.56 -6.69 24.05
C TRP A 26 -17.57 -5.71 24.67
N SER A 27 -17.72 -5.36 25.94
CA SER A 27 -16.76 -4.54 26.69
C SER A 27 -15.43 -5.25 26.84
N ALA A 28 -15.41 -6.52 27.26
CA ALA A 28 -14.19 -7.32 27.36
C ALA A 28 -13.45 -7.42 26.01
N LYS A 29 -14.20 -7.64 24.91
CA LYS A 29 -13.64 -7.68 23.55
C LYS A 29 -13.06 -6.34 23.11
N PHE A 30 -13.72 -5.23 23.45
CA PHE A 30 -13.23 -3.89 23.19
C PHE A 30 -11.95 -3.61 23.97
N LEU A 31 -11.99 -3.76 25.30
CA LEU A 31 -10.90 -3.45 26.22
C LEU A 31 -9.63 -4.25 25.89
N LYS A 32 -9.76 -5.55 25.63
CA LYS A 32 -8.63 -6.40 25.22
C LYS A 32 -7.92 -5.84 23.98
N LYS A 33 -8.66 -5.37 22.99
CA LYS A 33 -8.09 -4.83 21.74
C LYS A 33 -7.60 -3.40 21.88
N TYR A 34 -8.26 -2.58 22.70
CA TYR A 34 -7.84 -1.20 22.92
C TYR A 34 -6.51 -1.17 23.68
N ARG A 35 -6.40 -1.98 24.73
CA ARG A 35 -5.16 -2.16 25.51
C ARG A 35 -4.02 -2.79 24.71
N SER A 36 -4.30 -3.40 23.55
CA SER A 36 -3.27 -3.95 22.67
C SER A 36 -2.72 -2.96 21.64
N ILE A 37 -3.24 -1.72 21.58
CA ILE A 37 -2.81 -0.71 20.61
C ILE A 37 -1.35 -0.28 20.85
N PRO A 38 -0.89 -0.02 22.08
CA PRO A 38 0.49 0.41 22.32
C PRO A 38 1.55 -0.56 21.80
N GLN A 39 1.26 -1.86 21.71
CA GLN A 39 2.20 -2.85 21.17
C GLN A 39 2.18 -2.90 19.63
N MET A 40 1.10 -2.43 19.00
CA MET A 40 0.98 -2.38 17.54
C MET A 40 1.57 -1.11 16.95
N VAL A 41 1.60 -0.03 17.73
CA VAL A 41 2.10 1.30 17.34
C VAL A 41 2.87 1.93 18.50
N PRO A 42 4.04 1.37 18.86
CA PRO A 42 4.79 1.77 20.04
C PRO A 42 5.19 3.26 20.06
N GLU A 43 5.42 3.85 18.89
CA GLU A 43 5.81 5.27 18.74
C GLU A 43 4.72 6.23 19.22
N TRP A 44 3.46 5.82 19.22
CA TRP A 44 2.31 6.62 19.66
C TRP A 44 1.59 5.98 20.85
N SER A 45 2.33 5.20 21.66
CA SER A 45 1.76 4.55 22.84
C SER A 45 1.17 5.54 23.85
N ASP A 46 1.79 6.71 24.00
CA ASP A 46 1.33 7.78 24.91
C ASP A 46 0.00 8.42 24.48
N GLU A 47 -0.38 8.30 23.20
CA GLU A 47 -1.66 8.79 22.67
C GLU A 47 -2.84 7.87 23.05
N VAL A 48 -2.53 6.66 23.54
CA VAL A 48 -3.52 5.67 23.95
C VAL A 48 -3.94 5.94 25.39
N GLU A 49 -5.13 6.51 25.52
CA GLU A 49 -5.73 6.92 26.79
C GLU A 49 -6.24 5.73 27.63
N LEU A 50 -5.33 4.92 28.20
CA LEU A 50 -5.64 3.69 28.93
C LEU A 50 -6.51 3.93 30.18
N GLN A 51 -6.33 5.07 30.85
CA GLN A 51 -7.14 5.47 32.00
C GLN A 51 -8.66 5.50 31.70
N TRP A 52 -9.06 5.82 30.47
CA TRP A 52 -10.47 5.81 30.08
C TRP A 52 -10.98 4.40 29.77
N ALA A 53 -10.08 3.47 29.42
CA ALA A 53 -10.41 2.05 29.30
C ALA A 53 -10.68 1.45 30.68
N ASP A 54 -9.90 1.80 31.70
CA ASP A 54 -10.11 1.35 33.08
C ASP A 54 -11.43 1.89 33.65
N ARG A 55 -11.75 3.16 33.39
CA ARG A 55 -13.05 3.76 33.77
C ARG A 55 -14.23 3.09 33.09
N LEU A 56 -14.08 2.72 31.81
CA LEU A 56 -15.11 1.96 31.09
C LEU A 56 -15.30 0.57 31.71
N GLU A 57 -14.22 -0.15 31.99
CA GLU A 57 -14.25 -1.47 32.63
C GLU A 57 -14.96 -1.42 33.98
N GLN A 58 -14.58 -0.47 34.84
CA GLN A 58 -15.20 -0.29 36.14
C GLN A 58 -16.71 0.02 36.03
N ALA A 59 -17.10 0.92 35.12
CA ALA A 59 -18.51 1.25 34.92
C ALA A 59 -19.34 0.03 34.46
N VAL A 60 -18.77 -0.84 33.64
CA VAL A 60 -19.40 -2.08 33.18
C VAL A 60 -19.55 -3.08 34.33
N VAL A 61 -18.47 -3.33 35.08
CA VAL A 61 -18.44 -4.27 36.21
C VAL A 61 -19.44 -3.86 37.29
N GLU A 62 -19.48 -2.56 37.63
CA GLU A 62 -20.36 -2.02 38.67
C GLU A 62 -21.79 -1.74 38.17
N ARG A 63 -22.11 -2.08 36.91
CA ARG A 63 -23.41 -1.82 36.28
C ARG A 63 -23.85 -0.34 36.35
N LYS A 64 -22.89 0.58 36.30
CA LYS A 64 -23.14 2.03 36.23
C LYS A 64 -23.47 2.42 34.79
N TRP A 65 -24.67 2.07 34.33
CA TRP A 65 -25.14 2.28 32.95
C TRP A 65 -24.88 3.70 32.42
N GLU A 66 -25.18 4.71 33.25
CA GLU A 66 -25.00 6.12 32.89
C GLU A 66 -23.52 6.55 32.75
N ALA A 67 -22.59 5.82 33.37
CA ALA A 67 -21.15 6.10 33.30
C ALA A 67 -20.47 5.45 32.08
N VAL A 68 -21.06 4.41 31.50
CA VAL A 68 -20.51 3.71 30.33
C VAL A 68 -20.45 4.63 29.11
N GLY A 69 -21.53 5.36 28.83
CA GLY A 69 -21.61 6.27 27.69
C GLY A 69 -20.54 7.36 27.69
N PRO A 70 -20.38 8.15 28.78
CA PRO A 70 -19.31 9.14 28.93
C PRO A 70 -17.89 8.56 28.75
N ALA A 71 -17.58 7.43 29.38
CA ALA A 71 -16.26 6.80 29.26
C ALA A 71 -15.97 6.37 27.81
N LEU A 72 -16.96 5.76 27.15
CA LEU A 72 -16.84 5.36 25.76
C LEU A 72 -16.70 6.56 24.81
N ARG A 73 -17.36 7.69 25.08
CA ARG A 73 -17.17 8.93 24.31
C ARG A 73 -15.76 9.48 24.44
N LYS A 74 -15.16 9.41 25.63
CA LYS A 74 -13.77 9.85 25.87
C LYS A 74 -12.76 9.00 25.09
N LEU A 75 -12.92 7.67 25.13
CA LEU A 75 -12.15 6.75 24.29
C LEU A 75 -12.34 7.05 22.79
N GLY A 76 -13.57 7.36 22.37
CA GLY A 76 -13.87 7.76 21.00
C GLY A 76 -13.17 9.04 20.56
N MET A 77 -12.91 9.99 21.47
CA MET A 77 -12.15 11.21 21.18
C MET A 77 -10.66 10.91 21.02
N SER A 78 -10.06 10.10 21.89
CA SER A 78 -8.66 9.64 21.73
C SER A 78 -8.47 8.93 20.38
N CYS A 79 -9.38 8.02 20.01
CA CYS A 79 -9.37 7.39 18.69
C CYS A 79 -9.38 8.41 17.54
N ARG A 80 -10.12 9.52 17.67
CA ARG A 80 -10.20 10.54 16.62
C ARG A 80 -8.94 11.39 16.56
N SER A 81 -8.40 11.82 17.70
CA SER A 81 -7.17 12.61 17.75
C SER A 81 -6.01 11.84 17.13
N CYS A 82 -5.75 10.62 17.61
CA CYS A 82 -4.68 9.79 17.07
C CYS A 82 -4.87 9.51 15.57
N HIS A 83 -6.10 9.29 15.10
CA HIS A 83 -6.35 9.11 13.67
C HIS A 83 -6.21 10.39 12.84
N GLN A 84 -6.45 11.56 13.43
CA GLN A 84 -6.29 12.84 12.76
C GLN A 84 -4.81 13.12 12.53
N ASP A 85 -3.99 12.86 13.54
CA ASP A 85 -2.58 13.26 13.53
C ASP A 85 -1.69 12.19 12.89
N TYR A 86 -1.94 10.91 13.18
CA TYR A 86 -0.97 9.85 12.89
C TYR A 86 -1.44 8.80 11.87
N ARG A 87 -2.72 8.77 11.48
CA ARG A 87 -3.24 7.69 10.60
C ARG A 87 -2.50 7.57 9.27
N ALA A 88 -2.17 8.71 8.64
CA ALA A 88 -1.44 8.71 7.37
C ALA A 88 -0.01 8.20 7.55
N LEU A 89 0.65 8.68 8.62
CA LEU A 89 2.00 8.29 9.00
C LEU A 89 2.09 6.79 9.32
N THR A 90 1.22 6.28 10.19
CA THR A 90 1.14 4.84 10.51
C THR A 90 0.87 4.02 9.26
N ALA A 91 0.04 4.49 8.33
CA ALA A 91 -0.22 3.79 7.09
C ALA A 91 1.03 3.73 6.19
N ALA A 92 1.80 4.82 6.09
CA ALA A 92 3.06 4.83 5.35
C ALA A 92 4.08 3.87 5.96
N ILE A 93 4.33 3.94 7.26
CA ILE A 93 5.36 3.14 7.94
C ILE A 93 5.01 1.65 7.94
N TYR A 94 3.77 1.29 8.28
CA TYR A 94 3.42 -0.10 8.57
C TYR A 94 2.74 -0.85 7.42
N ARG A 95 2.32 -0.17 6.34
CA ARG A 95 1.66 -0.83 5.19
C ARG A 95 2.48 -0.80 3.90
N THR A 96 3.64 -0.15 3.92
CA THR A 96 4.53 -0.10 2.77
C THR A 96 5.54 -1.23 2.89
N PRO A 97 5.70 -2.07 1.85
CA PRO A 97 6.77 -3.06 1.82
C PRO A 97 8.16 -2.42 1.87
N LYS A 98 9.10 -3.11 2.51
CA LYS A 98 10.52 -2.77 2.46
C LYS A 98 11.12 -3.34 1.17
N TYR A 99 11.17 -2.51 0.12
CA TYR A 99 11.58 -2.92 -1.23
C TYR A 99 13.07 -3.28 -1.36
N ASP A 100 13.91 -2.83 -0.43
CA ASP A 100 15.33 -3.20 -0.31
C ASP A 100 15.54 -4.70 -0.06
N GLN A 101 14.53 -5.38 0.48
CA GLN A 101 14.56 -6.82 0.74
C GLN A 101 14.02 -7.67 -0.43
N LEU A 102 13.50 -7.03 -1.49
CA LEU A 102 12.97 -7.75 -2.64
C LEU A 102 14.06 -8.04 -3.67
N MET A 103 14.06 -9.28 -4.15
CA MET A 103 14.85 -9.75 -5.28
C MET A 103 13.97 -9.91 -6.51
N VAL A 104 14.57 -9.69 -7.67
CA VAL A 104 13.95 -9.83 -8.99
C VAL A 104 14.86 -10.73 -9.80
N GLU A 105 14.33 -11.87 -10.23
CA GLU A 105 15.01 -12.78 -11.15
C GLU A 105 14.93 -12.23 -12.57
N ASP A 106 16.07 -12.17 -13.25
CA ASP A 106 16.15 -11.93 -14.68
C ASP A 106 15.83 -13.24 -15.42
N SER A 107 14.80 -13.25 -16.25
CA SER A 107 14.40 -14.48 -16.94
C SER A 107 15.28 -14.86 -18.14
N GLU A 108 16.16 -13.96 -18.61
CA GLU A 108 17.14 -14.24 -19.66
C GLU A 108 18.43 -14.86 -19.07
N THR A 109 18.92 -14.33 -17.95
CA THR A 109 20.20 -14.74 -17.36
C THR A 109 20.05 -15.68 -16.16
N LEU A 110 18.85 -15.78 -15.58
CA LEU A 110 18.55 -16.46 -14.32
C LEU A 110 19.30 -15.86 -13.12
N GLU A 111 19.84 -14.64 -13.27
CA GLU A 111 20.50 -13.93 -12.17
C GLU A 111 19.46 -13.18 -11.33
N GLU A 112 19.64 -13.22 -10.01
CA GLU A 112 18.87 -12.39 -9.11
C GLU A 112 19.50 -11.00 -8.96
N HIS A 113 18.67 -9.97 -9.01
CA HIS A 113 19.06 -8.60 -8.74
C HIS A 113 18.20 -8.01 -7.62
N SER A 114 18.79 -7.09 -6.84
CA SER A 114 17.97 -6.27 -5.95
C SER A 114 16.91 -5.50 -6.75
N PHE A 115 15.77 -5.24 -6.14
CA PHE A 115 14.70 -4.44 -6.74
C PHE A 115 15.20 -3.09 -7.29
N LYS A 116 16.14 -2.45 -6.57
CA LYS A 116 16.78 -1.20 -6.99
C LYS A 116 17.59 -1.34 -8.28
N GLU A 117 18.36 -2.41 -8.42
CA GLU A 117 19.11 -2.68 -9.65
C GLU A 117 18.18 -3.04 -10.82
N ALA A 118 17.15 -3.85 -10.58
CA ALA A 118 16.13 -4.14 -11.58
C ALA A 118 15.45 -2.86 -12.11
N MET A 119 15.09 -1.93 -11.22
CA MET A 119 14.52 -0.62 -11.61
C MET A 119 15.50 0.25 -12.42
N LYS A 120 16.80 0.24 -12.09
CA LYS A 120 17.82 0.92 -12.90
C LYS A 120 17.90 0.30 -14.29
N ARG A 121 17.81 -1.03 -14.40
CA ARG A 121 17.83 -1.75 -15.67
C ARG A 121 16.61 -1.41 -16.54
N VAL A 122 15.40 -1.33 -15.97
CA VAL A 122 14.19 -0.84 -16.66
C VAL A 122 14.38 0.59 -17.17
N THR A 123 14.94 1.48 -16.34
CA THR A 123 15.18 2.88 -16.72
C THR A 123 16.18 2.98 -17.87
N ARG A 124 17.25 2.18 -17.84
CA ARG A 124 18.27 2.17 -18.90
C ARG A 124 17.71 1.70 -20.24
N SER A 125 16.88 0.66 -20.28
CA SER A 125 16.28 0.20 -21.54
C SER A 125 15.28 1.22 -22.10
N MET A 126 14.45 1.84 -21.25
CA MET A 126 13.54 2.90 -21.68
C MET A 126 14.27 4.12 -22.25
N ASN A 127 15.33 4.57 -21.59
CA ASN A 127 16.14 5.69 -22.07
C ASN A 127 16.91 5.31 -23.33
N GLY A 128 17.47 4.09 -23.40
CA GLY A 128 18.13 3.57 -24.59
C GLY A 128 17.20 3.53 -25.80
N PHE A 129 15.95 3.10 -25.60
CA PHE A 129 14.91 3.16 -26.64
C PHE A 129 14.71 4.58 -27.14
N LYS A 130 14.50 5.54 -26.23
CA LYS A 130 14.28 6.94 -26.60
C LYS A 130 15.47 7.52 -27.38
N ILE A 131 16.68 7.33 -26.87
CA ILE A 131 17.91 7.81 -27.52
C ILE A 131 18.03 7.20 -28.92
N ALA A 132 17.83 5.88 -29.06
CA ALA A 132 17.93 5.21 -30.34
C ALA A 132 16.86 5.66 -31.35
N VAL A 133 15.65 5.99 -30.90
CA VAL A 133 14.61 6.59 -31.76
C VAL A 133 15.02 7.99 -32.21
N ASP A 134 15.48 8.83 -31.28
CA ASP A 134 15.90 10.20 -31.58
C ASP A 134 17.10 10.23 -32.56
N ASP A 135 18.01 9.26 -32.43
CA ASP A 135 19.18 9.08 -33.32
C ASP A 135 18.88 8.25 -34.59
N GLN A 136 17.62 7.88 -34.85
CA GLN A 136 17.20 7.05 -35.99
C GLN A 136 17.87 5.65 -36.08
N ARG A 137 18.36 5.13 -34.96
CA ARG A 137 18.98 3.80 -34.83
C ARG A 137 17.93 2.72 -34.56
N LEU A 138 17.07 2.44 -35.54
CA LEU A 138 15.87 1.62 -35.36
C LEU A 138 16.13 0.20 -34.83
N GLN A 139 17.17 -0.48 -35.29
CA GLN A 139 17.50 -1.81 -34.79
C GLN A 139 17.87 -1.79 -33.31
N ALA A 140 18.60 -0.77 -32.86
CA ALA A 140 18.92 -0.59 -31.44
C ALA A 140 17.68 -0.20 -30.64
N ALA A 141 16.76 0.60 -31.22
CA ALA A 141 15.49 0.91 -30.59
C ALA A 141 14.65 -0.35 -30.36
N THR A 142 14.54 -1.24 -31.36
CA THR A 142 13.85 -2.53 -31.22
C THR A 142 14.45 -3.36 -30.08
N GLN A 143 15.78 -3.50 -30.04
CA GLN A 143 16.46 -4.24 -28.97
C GLN A 143 16.17 -3.65 -27.59
N HIS A 144 16.22 -2.32 -27.45
CA HIS A 144 15.91 -1.66 -26.19
C HIS A 144 14.43 -1.79 -25.78
N LEU A 145 13.50 -1.80 -26.73
CA LEU A 145 12.08 -2.03 -26.45
C LEU A 145 11.83 -3.44 -25.93
N GLU A 146 12.41 -4.47 -26.55
CA GLU A 146 12.29 -5.85 -26.07
C GLU A 146 12.92 -6.02 -24.69
N GLN A 147 14.11 -5.44 -24.45
CA GLN A 147 14.72 -5.42 -23.12
C GLN A 147 13.83 -4.70 -22.10
N PHE A 148 13.17 -3.61 -22.48
CA PHE A 148 12.23 -2.92 -21.60
C PHE A 148 11.03 -3.80 -21.25
N ARG A 149 10.40 -4.42 -22.25
CA ARG A 149 9.27 -5.34 -22.08
C ARG A 149 9.63 -6.51 -21.15
N GLN A 150 10.80 -7.12 -21.37
CA GLN A 150 11.28 -8.22 -20.54
C GLN A 150 11.51 -7.77 -19.09
N ARG A 151 12.27 -6.70 -18.88
CA ARG A 151 12.61 -6.22 -17.53
C ARG A 151 11.40 -5.77 -16.74
N VAL A 152 10.41 -5.18 -17.40
CA VAL A 152 9.13 -4.82 -16.75
C VAL A 152 8.34 -6.08 -16.37
N THR A 153 8.38 -7.12 -17.20
CA THR A 153 7.75 -8.42 -16.92
C THR A 153 8.41 -9.12 -15.74
N ASP A 154 9.75 -9.15 -15.72
CA ASP A 154 10.57 -9.69 -14.62
C ASP A 154 10.29 -8.96 -13.32
N LEU A 155 10.27 -7.62 -13.36
CA LEU A 155 9.88 -6.81 -12.20
C LEU A 155 8.46 -7.17 -11.72
N GLY A 156 7.55 -7.45 -12.65
CA GLY A 156 6.20 -7.94 -12.37
C GLY A 156 6.12 -9.30 -11.69
N SER A 157 7.19 -10.11 -11.68
CA SER A 157 7.24 -11.34 -10.88
C SER A 157 7.27 -11.04 -9.39
N SER A 158 7.92 -9.95 -8.98
CA SER A 158 8.04 -9.53 -7.58
C SER A 158 6.71 -9.11 -6.94
N CYS A 159 5.66 -8.87 -7.73
CA CYS A 159 4.34 -8.51 -7.21
C CYS A 159 3.79 -9.53 -6.20
N VAL A 160 4.10 -10.82 -6.37
CA VAL A 160 3.59 -11.89 -5.49
C VAL A 160 4.18 -11.84 -4.08
N ALA A 161 5.31 -11.14 -3.89
CA ALA A 161 5.90 -10.95 -2.57
C ALA A 161 4.98 -10.11 -1.64
N CYS A 162 4.08 -9.29 -2.22
CA CYS A 162 3.18 -8.43 -1.46
C CYS A 162 1.69 -8.65 -1.79
N HIS A 163 1.36 -9.12 -2.99
CA HIS A 163 -0.01 -9.33 -3.45
C HIS A 163 -0.34 -10.82 -3.57
N LYS A 164 -1.49 -11.20 -3.02
CA LYS A 164 -1.97 -12.60 -3.05
C LYS A 164 -2.72 -12.96 -4.33
N ASP A 165 -3.15 -11.96 -5.09
CA ASP A 165 -3.90 -12.14 -6.34
C ASP A 165 -3.21 -11.38 -7.48
N SER A 166 -3.61 -11.72 -8.70
CA SER A 166 -3.00 -11.19 -9.93
C SER A 166 -3.55 -9.83 -10.36
N ALA A 167 -4.61 -9.31 -9.72
CA ALA A 167 -5.29 -8.10 -10.18
C ALA A 167 -4.41 -6.84 -10.11
N PRO A 168 -3.59 -6.60 -9.05
CA PRO A 168 -2.62 -5.51 -9.02
C PRO A 168 -1.61 -5.57 -10.16
N LYS A 169 -1.06 -6.76 -10.43
CA LYS A 169 -0.13 -6.99 -11.56
C LYS A 169 -0.82 -6.69 -12.89
N ALA A 170 -2.00 -7.27 -13.13
CA ALA A 170 -2.74 -7.09 -14.37
C ALA A 170 -3.20 -5.63 -14.62
N ARG A 171 -3.45 -4.84 -13.56
CA ARG A 171 -3.76 -3.41 -13.70
C ARG A 171 -2.61 -2.59 -14.30
N ILE A 172 -1.36 -3.02 -14.10
CA ILE A 172 -0.17 -2.30 -14.54
C ILE A 172 0.49 -2.98 -15.73
N LEU A 173 0.54 -4.32 -15.74
CA LEU A 173 1.26 -5.14 -16.71
C LEU A 173 0.31 -6.08 -17.48
N GLY A 174 -0.98 -5.73 -17.56
CA GLY A 174 -1.97 -6.50 -18.30
C GLY A 174 -2.10 -6.07 -19.76
N ALA A 175 -3.23 -6.43 -20.37
CA ALA A 175 -3.49 -6.28 -21.79
C ALA A 175 -3.31 -4.86 -22.34
N GLU A 176 -3.62 -3.82 -21.56
CA GLU A 176 -3.41 -2.42 -21.96
C GLU A 176 -1.92 -2.11 -22.20
N THR A 177 -1.06 -2.51 -21.26
CA THR A 177 0.39 -2.32 -21.38
C THR A 177 0.96 -3.12 -22.54
N GLU A 178 0.51 -4.36 -22.69
CA GLU A 178 0.92 -5.23 -23.77
C GLU A 178 0.55 -4.64 -25.14
N ALA A 179 -0.68 -4.17 -25.31
CA ALA A 179 -1.12 -3.50 -26.54
C ALA A 179 -0.30 -2.24 -26.85
N LEU A 180 0.08 -1.44 -25.83
CA LEU A 180 0.91 -0.25 -26.03
C LEU A 180 2.34 -0.60 -26.47
N LEU A 181 2.92 -1.66 -25.93
CA LEU A 181 4.26 -2.13 -26.30
C LEU A 181 4.27 -2.72 -27.72
N GLU A 182 3.24 -3.49 -28.07
CA GLU A 182 3.07 -4.01 -29.43
C GLU A 182 2.91 -2.87 -30.45
N GLU A 183 2.10 -1.85 -30.13
CA GLU A 183 1.96 -0.68 -31.01
C GLU A 183 3.27 0.09 -31.20
N LEU A 184 4.10 0.21 -30.16
CA LEU A 184 5.45 0.77 -30.29
C LEU A 184 6.34 -0.07 -31.22
N SER A 185 6.28 -1.40 -31.09
CA SER A 185 7.04 -2.31 -31.94
C SER A 185 6.64 -2.16 -33.42
N LEU A 186 5.34 -2.13 -33.71
CA LEU A 186 4.82 -1.91 -35.06
C LEU A 186 5.24 -0.56 -35.64
N LYS A 187 5.25 0.51 -34.83
CA LYS A 187 5.71 1.84 -35.27
C LYS A 187 7.19 1.90 -35.63
N LEU A 188 8.04 1.12 -34.97
CA LEU A 188 9.46 1.00 -35.34
C LEU A 188 9.66 0.37 -36.72
N GLN A 189 8.73 -0.51 -37.14
CA GLN A 189 8.80 -1.21 -38.42
C GLN A 189 8.16 -0.42 -39.58
N GLY A 190 7.44 0.66 -39.29
CA GLY A 190 6.65 1.41 -40.26
C GLY A 190 6.63 2.91 -40.00
N ASP A 191 5.43 3.48 -39.80
CA ASP A 191 5.25 4.91 -39.54
C ASP A 191 5.71 5.30 -38.13
N GLN A 192 6.90 5.88 -38.08
CA GLN A 192 7.55 6.37 -36.86
C GLN A 192 6.85 7.61 -36.26
N LYS A 193 5.89 8.22 -36.98
CA LYS A 193 5.15 9.36 -36.47
C LYS A 193 4.41 9.00 -35.20
N GLY A 194 4.62 9.80 -34.16
CA GLY A 194 3.95 9.64 -32.87
C GLY A 194 4.56 8.59 -31.94
N ILE A 195 5.73 8.01 -32.24
CA ILE A 195 6.45 7.15 -31.28
C ILE A 195 6.62 7.85 -29.93
N GLY A 196 7.05 9.12 -29.92
CA GLY A 196 7.21 9.87 -28.66
C GLY A 196 5.92 10.01 -27.85
N ARG A 197 4.77 10.19 -28.52
CA ARG A 197 3.46 10.22 -27.85
C ARG A 197 3.13 8.85 -27.24
N LYS A 198 3.31 7.78 -28.01
CA LYS A 198 3.04 6.42 -27.55
C LYS A 198 3.96 5.98 -26.40
N LEU A 199 5.23 6.39 -26.45
CA LEU A 199 6.18 6.21 -25.35
C LEU A 199 5.71 6.94 -24.08
N GLY A 200 5.15 8.14 -24.23
CA GLY A 200 4.51 8.88 -23.14
C GLY A 200 3.33 8.11 -22.52
N GLU A 201 2.49 7.50 -23.34
CA GLU A 201 1.37 6.65 -22.88
C GLU A 201 1.88 5.44 -22.08
N VAL A 202 2.93 4.75 -22.54
CA VAL A 202 3.61 3.68 -21.77
C VAL A 202 4.15 4.22 -20.43
N GLY A 203 4.77 5.40 -20.44
CA GLY A 203 5.26 6.03 -19.21
C GLY A 203 4.15 6.29 -18.18
N VAL A 204 2.95 6.65 -18.63
CA VAL A 204 1.78 6.85 -17.75
C VAL A 204 1.23 5.51 -17.25
N VAL A 205 1.01 4.55 -18.15
CA VAL A 205 0.37 3.27 -17.82
C VAL A 205 1.27 2.38 -16.96
N VAL A 206 2.57 2.35 -17.24
CA VAL A 206 3.52 1.50 -16.50
C VAL A 206 4.13 2.29 -15.34
N CYS A 207 4.92 3.33 -15.64
CA CYS A 207 5.76 3.98 -14.64
C CYS A 207 4.93 4.77 -13.63
N ALA A 208 3.99 5.61 -14.10
CA ALA A 208 3.20 6.44 -13.19
C ALA A 208 2.26 5.61 -12.31
N ARG A 209 1.64 4.54 -12.84
CA ARG A 209 0.80 3.63 -12.03
C ARG A 209 1.63 2.90 -10.97
N CYS A 210 2.80 2.34 -11.33
CA CYS A 210 3.70 1.73 -10.36
C CYS A 210 4.15 2.72 -9.29
N HIS A 211 4.64 3.90 -9.68
CA HIS A 211 5.23 4.85 -8.74
C HIS A 211 4.19 5.51 -7.83
N ALA A 212 2.98 5.80 -8.33
CA ALA A 212 1.92 6.39 -7.53
C ALA A 212 1.47 5.48 -6.37
N VAL A 213 1.59 4.16 -6.54
CA VAL A 213 1.22 3.18 -5.51
C VAL A 213 2.40 2.83 -4.62
N HIS A 214 3.56 2.52 -5.21
CA HIS A 214 4.68 1.92 -4.49
C HIS A 214 5.73 2.94 -4.03
N ARG A 215 6.10 3.87 -4.93
CA ARG A 215 7.21 4.79 -4.67
C ARG A 215 6.81 5.90 -3.72
N SER A 216 5.64 6.52 -3.91
CA SER A 216 5.23 7.67 -3.08
C SER A 216 5.19 7.34 -1.59
N LEU A 217 4.69 6.17 -1.20
CA LEU A 217 4.67 5.75 0.19
C LEU A 217 6.07 5.32 0.69
N SER A 218 6.86 4.65 -0.15
CA SER A 218 8.22 4.24 0.21
C SER A 218 9.18 5.42 0.39
N ASP A 219 9.05 6.45 -0.45
CA ASP A 219 9.87 7.66 -0.35
C ASP A 219 9.50 8.41 0.95
N LEU A 220 8.22 8.40 1.35
CA LEU A 220 7.80 8.97 2.63
C LEU A 220 8.40 8.23 3.83
N THR A 221 8.43 6.88 3.82
CA THR A 221 9.00 6.14 4.95
C THR A 221 10.46 6.49 5.22
N GLY A 222 11.26 6.73 4.17
CA GLY A 222 12.66 7.13 4.34
C GLY A 222 12.89 8.56 4.86
N VAL A 223 11.83 9.38 4.94
CA VAL A 223 11.88 10.74 5.54
C VAL A 223 11.40 10.72 7.00
N LEU A 224 10.71 9.66 7.41
CA LEU A 224 10.05 9.52 8.70
C LEU A 224 10.85 8.69 9.71
N GLU A 225 11.84 7.93 9.24
CA GLU A 225 12.90 7.28 10.03
C GLU A 225 14.07 8.27 10.27
#